data_AF-A0A1E3QCB1-F1
#
_entry.id   AF-A0A1E3QCB1-F1
#
_cell.length_a   1.000
_cell.length_b   1.000
_cell.length_c   1.000
_cell.angle_alpha   90.00
_cell.angle_beta   90.00
_cell.angle_gamma   90.00
#
_symmetry.space_group_name_H-M   'P 1'
#
loop_
_entity.id
_entity.type
_entity.pdbx_description
1 polymer ?
#
loop_
_entity_poly.entity_id
_entity_poly.type
_entity_poly.pdbx_seq_one_letter_code
_entity_poly.pdbx_strand_id
1 'polypeptide(L)' 'MTAVAQVFPTTFNQLCRWHIEQNIMKNCRKFFDNAGFQDFMKAIKVVSSSMSPAELEKELEVLKLSSRRKLWIISSTNGG' A
#
# COMPACT_ATOMS: atom_id res chain seq x y z
N MET A 1 2.50 -4.22 -16.73
CA MET A 1 3.98 -4.17 -16.67
C MET A 1 4.52 -5.10 -17.73
N THR A 2 5.06 -4.56 -18.82
CA THR A 2 5.44 -5.37 -20.01
C THR A 2 6.91 -5.21 -20.36
N ALA A 3 7.45 -3.99 -20.25
CA ALA A 3 8.83 -3.69 -20.65
C ALA A 3 9.89 -4.45 -19.84
N VAL A 4 9.77 -4.51 -18.51
CA VAL A 4 10.76 -5.22 -17.66
C VAL A 4 10.78 -6.72 -17.97
N ALA A 5 9.61 -7.33 -18.16
CA ALA A 5 9.52 -8.75 -18.50
C ALA A 5 10.08 -9.08 -19.91
N GLN A 6 9.99 -8.14 -20.85
CA GLN A 6 10.54 -8.29 -22.20
C GLN A 6 12.06 -8.18 -22.24
N VAL A 7 12.65 -7.25 -21.48
CA VAL A 7 14.10 -6.98 -21.51
C VAL A 7 14.86 -7.82 -20.47
N PHE A 8 14.26 -8.08 -19.32
CA PHE A 8 14.87 -8.81 -18.20
C PHE A 8 13.93 -9.91 -17.67
N PRO A 9 13.69 -10.98 -18.44
CA PRO A 9 12.65 -11.97 -18.14
C PRO A 9 12.87 -12.76 -16.84
N THR A 10 14.12 -12.87 -16.39
CA THR A 10 14.49 -13.56 -15.14
C THR A 10 14.52 -12.64 -13.92
N THR A 11 14.29 -11.33 -14.10
CA THR A 11 14.35 -10.36 -13.02
C THR A 11 13.02 -10.27 -12.29
N PHE A 12 13.09 -10.35 -10.96
CA PHE A 12 11.95 -10.07 -10.10
C PHE A 12 11.69 -8.56 -10.03
N ASN A 13 10.57 -8.13 -10.61
CA ASN A 13 10.15 -6.74 -10.55
C ASN A 13 9.35 -6.49 -9.26
N GLN A 14 10.05 -6.17 -8.17
CA GLN A 14 9.44 -5.83 -6.90
C GLN A 14 9.20 -4.31 -6.79
N LEU A 15 8.06 -3.94 -6.21
CA LEU A 15 7.81 -2.54 -5.88
C LEU A 15 8.73 -2.09 -4.74
N CYS A 16 9.36 -0.93 -4.92
CA CYS A 16 10.23 -0.35 -3.91
C CYS A 16 9.41 0.21 -2.75
N ARG A 17 9.69 -0.25 -1.52
CA ARG A 17 8.99 0.19 -0.30
C ARG A 17 9.04 1.70 -0.10
N TRP A 18 10.19 2.31 -0.35
CA TRP A 18 10.33 3.77 -0.24
C TRP A 18 9.38 4.51 -1.19
N HIS A 19 9.25 4.06 -2.44
CA HIS A 19 8.33 4.68 -3.39
C HIS A 19 6.85 4.50 -3.00
N ILE A 20 6.50 3.37 -2.37
CA ILE A 20 5.16 3.17 -1.79
C ILE A 20 4.91 4.21 -0.69
N GLU A 21 5.85 4.38 0.25
CA GLU A 21 5.74 5.37 1.33
C GLU A 21 5.63 6.80 0.80
N GLN A 22 6.44 7.20 -0.20
CA GLN A 22 6.36 8.52 -0.80
C GLN A 22 5.00 8.78 -1.46
N ASN A 23 4.47 7.79 -2.19
CA ASN A 23 3.15 7.92 -2.82
C ASN A 23 2.04 8.07 -1.77
N ILE A 24 2.13 7.34 -0.66
CA ILE A 24 1.18 7.46 0.45
C ILE A 24 1.28 8.82 1.12
N MET A 25 2.49 9.31 1.41
CA MET A 25 2.70 10.63 1.99
C MET A 25 2.11 11.75 1.11
N LYS A 26 2.28 11.64 -0.21
CA LYS A 26 1.78 12.62 -1.17
C LYS A 26 0.26 12.60 -1.32
N ASN A 27 -0.34 11.42 -1.41
CA ASN A 27 -1.74 11.28 -1.82
C ASN A 27 -2.69 11.00 -0.65
N CYS A 28 -2.23 10.27 0.36
CA CYS A 28 -3.09 9.77 1.43
C CYS A 28 -3.05 10.65 2.69
N ARG A 29 -1.94 11.35 2.97
CA ARG A 29 -1.75 12.11 4.24
C ARG A 29 -2.91 13.04 4.58
N LYS A 30 -3.48 13.72 3.59
CA LYS A 30 -4.59 14.68 3.76
C LYS A 30 -5.89 14.07 4.31
N PHE A 31 -6.05 12.75 4.24
CA PHE A 31 -7.27 12.06 4.69
C PHE A 31 -7.19 11.55 6.13
N PHE A 32 -6.08 11.80 6.82
CA PHE A 32 -5.83 11.31 8.17
C PHE A 32 -5.41 12.45 9.10
N ASP A 33 -5.92 12.40 10.32
CA ASP A 33 -5.34 13.07 11.47
C ASP A 33 -3.96 12.46 11.81
N ASN A 34 -3.15 13.17 12.60
CA ASN A 34 -1.76 12.79 12.81
C ASN A 34 -1.63 11.40 13.47
N ALA A 35 -2.46 11.09 14.46
CA ALA A 35 -2.47 9.79 15.13
C ALA A 35 -2.94 8.68 14.18
N GLY A 36 -4.08 8.88 13.51
CA GLY A 36 -4.60 7.92 12.54
C GLY A 36 -3.66 7.67 11.37
N PHE A 37 -2.87 8.67 10.96
CA PHE A 37 -1.87 8.51 9.90
C PHE A 37 -0.68 7.65 10.35
N GLN A 38 -0.21 7.83 11.59
CA GLN A 38 0.89 7.01 12.14
C GLN A 38 0.47 5.54 12.25
N ASP A 39 -0.74 5.27 12.70
CA ASP A 39 -1.25 3.90 12.79
C ASP A 39 -1.49 3.28 11.41
N PHE A 40 -1.97 4.06 10.45
CA PHE A 40 -2.04 3.64 9.04
C PHE A 40 -0.66 3.29 8.48
N MET A 41 0.35 4.14 8.70
CA MET A 41 1.72 3.89 8.22
C MET A 41 2.35 2.65 8.87
N LYS A 42 2.09 2.40 10.16
CA LYS A 42 2.51 1.15 10.83
C LYS A 42 1.90 -0.07 10.14
N ALA A 43 0.60 -0.05 9.86
CA ALA A 43 -0.09 -1.15 9.21
C ALA A 43 0.42 -1.37 7.77
N ILE A 44 0.66 -0.30 7.01
CA ILE A 44 1.27 -0.38 5.67
C ILE A 44 2.68 -0.99 5.72
N LYS A 45 3.48 -0.63 6.74
CA LYS A 45 4.82 -1.19 6.91
C LYS A 45 4.78 -2.71 7.12
N VAL A 46 3.79 -3.20 7.85
CA VAL A 46 3.57 -4.65 8.05
C VAL A 46 3.22 -5.31 6.71
N VAL A 47 2.24 -4.79 5.98
CA VAL A 47 1.81 -5.32 4.67
C VAL A 47 2.95 -5.31 3.64
N SER A 48 3.71 -4.22 3.55
CA SER A 48 4.84 -4.10 2.62
C SER A 48 6.05 -4.97 3.00
N SER A 49 6.04 -5.53 4.21
CA SER A 49 7.10 -6.41 4.71
C SER A 49 6.79 -7.89 4.59
N SER A 50 5.57 -8.26 4.17
CA SER A 50 5.17 -9.65 3.94
C SER A 50 6.12 -10.35 2.95
N MET A 51 6.50 -11.59 3.26
CA MET A 51 7.43 -12.38 2.45
C MET A 51 6.74 -13.50 1.66
N SER A 52 5.46 -13.74 1.93
CA SER A 52 4.63 -14.70 1.21
C SER A 52 3.28 -14.11 0.82
N PRO A 53 2.63 -14.64 -0.24
CA PRO A 53 1.27 -14.24 -0.61
C PRO A 53 0.25 -14.45 0.52
N ALA A 54 0.37 -15.55 1.28
CA ALA A 54 -0.55 -15.85 2.37
C ALA A 54 -0.43 -14.84 3.53
N GLU A 55 0.79 -14.44 3.89
CA GLU A 55 1.01 -13.37 4.86
C GLU A 55 0.49 -12.03 4.35
N LEU A 56 0.74 -11.73 3.07
CA LEU A 56 0.26 -10.50 2.45
C LEU A 56 -1.26 -10.39 2.54
N GLU A 57 -1.98 -11.44 2.15
CA GLU A 57 -3.45 -11.46 2.20
C GLU A 57 -3.98 -11.29 3.62
N LYS A 58 -3.39 -11.99 4.59
CA LYS A 58 -3.76 -11.88 6.01
C LYS A 58 -3.59 -10.44 6.52
N GLU A 59 -2.42 -9.84 6.32
CA GLU A 59 -2.12 -8.49 6.82
C GLU A 59 -2.94 -7.42 6.07
N LEU A 60 -3.25 -7.65 4.80
CA LEU A 60 -4.13 -6.78 4.01
C LEU A 60 -5.56 -6.78 4.56
N GLU A 61 -6.10 -7.94 4.97
CA GLU A 61 -7.44 -8.01 5.59
C GLU A 61 -7.49 -7.24 6.92
N VAL A 62 -6.44 -7.32 7.73
CA VAL A 62 -6.30 -6.52 8.96
C VAL A 62 -6.32 -5.02 8.65
N LEU A 63 -5.57 -4.59 7.63
CA LEU A 63 -5.54 -3.19 7.18
C LEU A 63 -6.93 -2.71 6.68
N LYS A 64 -7.63 -3.54 5.91
CA LYS A 64 -8.99 -3.22 5.41
C LYS A 64 -9.99 -3.08 6.56
N LEU A 65 -9.89 -3.93 7.58
CA LEU A 65 -10.74 -3.86 8.78
C LEU A 65 -10.49 -2.59 9.58
N SER A 66 -9.23 -2.22 9.80
CA SER A 66 -8.86 -1.02 10.58
C SER A 66 -9.16 0.29 9.85
N SER A 67 -9.11 0.28 8.52
CA SER A 67 -9.20 1.50 7.69
C SER A 67 -10.53 1.65 6.93
N ARG A 68 -11.52 0.78 7.21
CA ARG A 68 -12.75 0.59 6.43
C ARG A 68 -13.55 1.87 6.13
N ARG A 69 -13.50 2.89 7.00
CA ARG A 69 -14.17 4.20 6.79
C ARG A 69 -13.35 5.22 6.00
N LYS A 70 -12.01 5.19 6.09
CA LYS A 70 -11.13 6.20 5.45
C LYS A 70 -10.61 5.76 4.08
N LEU A 71 -10.37 4.46 3.87
CA LEU A 71 -9.88 3.90 2.61
C LEU A 71 -10.95 3.91 1.49
N TRP A 72 -12.24 3.86 1.87
CA TRP A 72 -13.35 4.03 0.93
C TRP A 72 -13.36 5.42 0.29
N ILE A 73 -13.12 6.48 1.07
CA ILE A 73 -13.05 7.87 0.59
C ILE A 73 -11.93 8.05 -0.45
N ILE A 74 -10.77 7.40 -0.25
CA ILE A 74 -9.63 7.45 -1.18
C ILE A 74 -9.94 6.70 -2.48
N SER A 75 -10.65 5.59 -2.38
CA SER A 75 -11.04 4.78 -3.55
C SER A 75 -12.14 5.46 -4.38
N SER A 76 -13.06 6.19 -3.73
CA SER A 76 -14.12 6.96 -4.40
C SER A 76 -13.66 8.28 -5.02
N THR A 77 -12.51 8.82 -4.60
CA THR A 77 -11.97 10.09 -5.14
C THR A 77 -11.03 9.92 -6.33
N ASN A 78 -10.55 8.70 -6.61
CA ASN A 78 -9.71 8.38 -7.77
C ASN A 78 -10.50 7.77 -8.95
N GLY A 79 -11.83 7.83 -8.92
CA GLY A 79 -12.73 7.32 -9.96
C GLY A 79 -13.29 8.41 -10.90
N GLY A 80 -12.50 9.45 -11.18
CA GLY A 80 -12.84 10.53 -12.13
C GLY A 80 -11.80 10.64 -13.23
#